data_AF-A0A951FZD6-F1
#
_entry.id   AF-A0A951FZD6-F1
#
_cell.length_a   1.000
_cell.length_b   1.000
_cell.length_c   1.000
_cell.angle_alpha   90.00
_cell.angle_beta   90.00
_cell.angle_gamma   90.00
#
_symmetry.space_group_name_H-M   'P 1'
#
loop_
_entity.id
_entity.type
_entity.pdbx_description
1 polymer ?
#
loop_
_entity_poly.entity_id
_entity_poly.type
_entity_poly.pdbx_seq_one_letter_code
_entity_poly.pdbx_strand_id
1 'polypeptide(L)'
;MPRAVRFDAYGDVDVLEVVDVARPSPGPGEALIRVKAAGINPGEASIRKGLMHERWPATFPSGEGSDLAGVVEEVGADVDSLSVGE
;
A
#
# COMPACT_ATOMS: atom_id res chain seq x y z
N MET A 1 -11.71 9.99 -4.37
CA MET A 1 -10.30 9.74 -4.03
C MET A 1 -10.21 8.37 -3.36
N PRO A 2 -9.17 7.56 -3.61
CA PRO A 2 -8.98 6.32 -2.87
C PRO A 2 -8.71 6.61 -1.39
N ARG A 3 -9.05 5.65 -0.53
CA ARG A 3 -8.73 5.67 0.91
C ARG A 3 -7.69 4.61 1.22
N ALA A 4 -6.80 4.89 2.15
CA ALA A 4 -5.78 3.96 2.62
C ALA A 4 -5.67 4.01 4.15
N VAL A 5 -5.23 2.90 4.75
CA VAL A 5 -4.79 2.87 6.15
C VAL A 5 -3.35 3.38 6.19
N ARG A 6 -3.09 4.40 7.03
CA ARG A 6 -1.77 5.02 7.17
C ARG A 6 -1.41 5.31 8.63
N PHE A 7 -0.13 5.56 8.86
CA PHE A 7 0.40 6.07 10.12
C PHE A 7 1.56 7.05 9.88
N ASP A 8 1.65 8.09 10.70
CA ASP A 8 2.64 9.18 10.59
C ASP A 8 3.78 9.09 11.61
N ALA A 9 3.68 8.18 12.57
CA ALA A 9 4.70 7.88 13.57
C ALA A 9 4.61 6.41 13.99
N TYR A 10 5.70 5.88 14.56
CA TYR A 10 5.65 4.55 15.17
C TYR A 10 4.69 4.52 16.37
N GLY A 11 4.01 3.39 16.56
CA GLY A 11 3.15 3.18 17.73
C GLY A 11 2.33 1.90 17.68
N ASP A 12 1.42 1.73 18.64
CA ASP A 12 0.41 0.65 18.60
C ASP A 12 -0.81 1.05 17.76
N VAL A 13 -1.82 0.20 17.67
CA VAL A 13 -2.94 0.30 16.70
C VAL A 13 -3.61 1.68 16.62
N ASP A 14 -3.53 2.47 17.69
CA ASP A 14 -4.10 3.83 17.78
C ASP A 14 -3.44 4.85 16.83
N VAL A 15 -2.27 4.53 16.25
CA VAL A 15 -1.63 5.37 15.22
C VAL A 15 -2.17 5.14 13.81
N LEU A 16 -3.03 4.14 13.62
CA LEU A 16 -3.60 3.82 12.32
C LEU A 16 -4.81 4.70 12.02
N GLU A 17 -4.77 5.39 10.88
CA GLU A 17 -5.85 6.22 10.39
C GLU A 17 -6.28 5.80 9.00
N VAL A 18 -7.58 5.87 8.71
CA VAL A 18 -8.10 5.76 7.35
C VAL A 18 -8.18 7.15 6.76
N VAL A 19 -7.34 7.42 5.77
CA VAL A 19 -7.22 8.74 5.15
C VAL A 19 -7.49 8.69 3.65
N ASP A 20 -7.98 9.79 3.09
CA ASP A 20 -8.02 9.97 1.63
C ASP A 20 -6.59 10.18 1.11
N VAL A 21 -6.28 9.56 -0.03
CA VAL A 21 -4.99 9.68 -0.69
C VAL A 21 -5.17 10.07 -2.15
N ALA A 22 -4.14 10.71 -2.71
CA ALA A 22 -4.11 10.97 -4.15
C ALA A 22 -4.12 9.63 -4.91
N ARG A 23 -4.91 9.56 -5.99
CA ARG A 23 -4.83 8.43 -6.92
C ARG A 23 -3.46 8.48 -7.61
N PRO A 24 -2.61 7.44 -7.49
CA PRO A 24 -1.37 7.41 -8.23
C PRO A 24 -1.64 7.12 -9.72
N SER A 25 -0.69 7.51 -10.56
CA SER A 25 -0.66 7.14 -11.99
C SER A 25 0.45 6.12 -12.19
N PRO A 26 0.22 5.00 -12.90
CA PRO A 26 1.26 4.01 -13.13
C PRO A 26 2.33 4.55 -14.09
N GLY A 27 3.61 4.36 -13.72
CA GLY A 27 4.75 4.59 -14.61
C GLY A 27 5.02 3.43 -15.56
N PRO A 28 6.06 3.51 -16.41
CA PRO A 28 6.46 2.40 -17.27
C PRO A 28 6.73 1.12 -16.47
N GLY A 29 6.19 -0.01 -16.91
CA GLY A 29 6.30 -1.31 -16.24
C GLY A 29 5.41 -1.49 -15.00
N GLU A 30 4.56 -0.51 -14.66
CA GLU A 30 3.69 -0.56 -13.48
C GLU A 30 2.22 -0.74 -13.85
N ALA A 31 1.44 -1.33 -12.95
CA ALA A 31 -0.01 -1.40 -13.04
C ALA A 31 -0.65 -0.73 -11.82
N LEU A 32 -1.73 0.01 -12.06
CA LEU A 32 -2.59 0.53 -11.01
C LEU A 32 -3.68 -0.49 -10.70
N ILE A 33 -3.71 -0.97 -9.46
CA ILE A 33 -4.72 -1.93 -9.01
C ILE A 33 -5.79 -1.21 -8.17
N ARG A 34 -7.06 -1.36 -8.56
CA ARG A 34 -8.18 -1.02 -7.69
C ARG A 34 -8.37 -2.15 -6.68
N VAL A 35 -7.76 -1.97 -5.52
CA VAL A 35 -7.77 -2.92 -4.40
C VAL A 35 -9.21 -3.25 -3.97
N LYS A 36 -9.50 -4.54 -3.84
CA LYS A 36 -10.75 -5.09 -3.32
C LYS A 36 -10.57 -5.70 -1.93
N ALA A 37 -9.40 -6.27 -1.67
CA ALA A 37 -8.99 -6.77 -0.37
C ALA A 37 -7.49 -6.55 -0.18
N ALA A 38 -7.08 -6.26 1.06
CA ALA A 38 -5.69 -6.23 1.47
C ALA A 38 -5.51 -7.21 2.64
N GLY A 39 -4.43 -7.98 2.60
CA GLY A 39 -4.00 -8.86 3.68
C GLY A 39 -3.12 -8.08 4.67
N ILE A 40 -3.15 -8.51 5.93
CA ILE A 40 -2.25 -8.02 6.97
C ILE A 40 -1.33 -9.15 7.38
N ASN A 41 -0.03 -8.86 7.37
CA ASN A 41 1.02 -9.81 7.69
C ASN A 41 1.56 -9.60 9.12
N PRO A 42 2.00 -10.66 9.82
CA PRO A 42 2.49 -10.54 11.21
C PRO A 42 3.64 -9.54 11.40
N GLY A 43 4.48 -9.35 10.38
CA GLY A 43 5.63 -8.45 10.43
C GLY A 43 5.24 -6.96 10.43
N GLU A 44 4.09 -6.60 9.85
CA GLU A 44 3.71 -5.20 9.63
C GLU A 44 3.45 -4.48 10.96
N ALA A 45 2.79 -5.15 11.92
CA ALA A 45 2.64 -4.62 13.27
C ALA A 45 3.99 -4.34 13.96
N SER A 46 5.02 -5.16 13.71
CA SER A 46 6.37 -4.94 14.27
C SER A 46 7.08 -3.77 13.59
N ILE A 47 6.88 -3.59 12.28
CA ILE A 47 7.39 -2.46 11.51
C ILE A 47 6.72 -1.16 11.99
N ARG A 48 5.39 -1.14 12.09
CA ARG A 48 4.60 0.00 12.57
C ARG A 48 4.90 0.37 14.01
N LYS A 49 5.25 -0.59 14.88
CA LYS A 49 5.72 -0.33 16.25
C LYS A 49 7.19 0.15 16.31
N GLY A 50 7.91 0.16 15.19
CA GLY A 50 9.33 0.52 15.11
C GLY A 50 10.29 -0.57 15.60
N LEU A 51 9.80 -1.76 15.98
CA LEU A 51 10.62 -2.86 16.51
C LEU A 51 11.59 -3.43 15.48
N MET A 52 11.34 -3.18 14.19
CA MET A 52 12.16 -3.63 13.07
C MET A 52 12.89 -2.49 12.37
N HIS A 53 13.00 -1.29 12.98
CA HIS A 53 13.52 -0.09 12.31
C HIS A 53 14.90 -0.28 11.68
N GLU A 54 15.83 -0.96 12.37
CA GLU A 54 17.19 -1.20 11.85
C GLU A 54 17.21 -2.03 10.56
N ARG A 55 16.19 -2.89 10.36
CA ARG A 55 16.10 -3.77 9.18
C ARG A 55 15.15 -3.26 8.10
N TRP A 56 14.03 -2.68 8.54
CA TRP A 56 12.92 -2.18 7.74
C TRP A 56 12.37 -0.89 8.36
N PRO A 57 13.06 0.25 8.16
CA PRO A 57 12.58 1.52 8.67
C PRO A 57 11.33 1.95 7.90
N ALA A 58 10.23 2.20 8.62
CA ALA A 58 9.07 2.86 8.00
C ALA A 58 9.44 4.29 7.55
N THR A 59 8.95 4.68 6.38
CA THR A 59 8.94 6.07 5.91
C THR A 59 7.56 6.67 6.18
N PHE A 60 7.51 7.92 6.64
CA PHE A 60 6.26 8.59 7.02
C PHE A 60 5.82 9.61 5.96
N PRO A 61 4.51 9.70 5.62
CA PRO A 61 3.44 8.77 6.03
C PRO A 61 3.66 7.36 5.45
N SER A 62 3.42 6.33 6.25
CA SER A 62 3.52 4.93 5.82
C SER A 62 2.14 4.28 5.68
N GLY A 63 2.05 3.23 4.86
CA GLY A 63 0.84 2.44 4.67
C GLY A 63 0.88 1.09 5.40
N GLU A 64 -0.29 0.49 5.57
CA GLU A 64 -0.46 -0.88 6.08
C GLU A 64 -1.18 -1.74 5.03
N GLY A 65 -0.77 -3.01 4.88
CA GLY A 65 -1.34 -3.97 3.94
C GLY A 65 -0.51 -4.13 2.67
N SER A 66 0.60 -4.87 2.77
CA SER A 66 1.54 -5.12 1.67
C SER A 66 1.00 -6.09 0.61
N ASP A 67 0.05 -6.94 1.00
CA ASP A 67 -0.53 -7.97 0.14
C ASP A 67 -1.94 -7.55 -0.26
N LEU A 68 -2.30 -7.71 -1.53
CA LEU A 68 -3.60 -7.28 -2.03
C LEU A 68 -4.16 -8.18 -3.12
N ALA A 69 -5.47 -8.12 -3.28
CA ALA A 69 -6.19 -8.60 -4.44
C ALA A 69 -7.12 -7.49 -4.94
N GLY A 70 -7.19 -7.31 -6.25
CA GLY A 70 -7.97 -6.24 -6.86
C GLY A 70 -8.13 -6.43 -8.35
N VAL A 71 -8.59 -5.37 -9.01
CA VAL A 71 -8.77 -5.33 -10.45
C VAL A 71 -7.74 -4.40 -11.05
N VAL A 72 -7.13 -4.78 -12.17
CA VAL A 72 -6.26 -3.90 -12.95
C VAL A 72 -7.08 -2.72 -13.47
N GLU A 73 -6.85 -1.52 -12.94
CA GLU A 73 -7.59 -0.30 -13.27
C GLU A 73 -6.93 0.46 -14.42
N GLU A 74 -5.58 0.46 -14.47
CA GLU A 74 -4.78 1.15 -15.47
C GLU A 74 -3.41 0.46 -15.58
N VAL A 75 -2.77 0.48 -16.74
CA VAL A 75 -1.41 -0.01 -16.94
C VAL A 75 -0.54 1.09 -17.54
N GLY A 76 0.71 1.17 -17.12
CA GLY A 76 1.69 2.08 -17.68
C GLY A 76 2.24 1.60 -19.02
N ALA A 77 3.18 2.38 -19.59
CA ALA A 77 3.90 1.98 -20.79
C ALA A 77 4.65 0.66 -20.56
N ASP A 78 4.86 -0.11 -21.63
CA ASP A 78 5.64 -1.37 -21.62
C ASP A 78 5.07 -2.49 -20.72
N VAL A 79 3.77 -2.44 -20.40
CA VAL A 79 3.05 -3.53 -19.73
C VAL A 79 2.17 -4.27 -20.73
N ASP A 80 2.63 -5.44 -21.17
CA ASP A 80 1.93 -6.30 -22.14
C ASP A 80 1.33 -7.56 -21.49
N SER A 81 1.69 -7.84 -20.23
CA SER A 81 1.34 -9.07 -19.51
C SER A 81 0.03 -9.00 -18.73
N LEU A 82 -0.56 -7.81 -18.58
CA LEU A 82 -1.78 -7.55 -17.80
C LEU A 82 -2.78 -6.77 -18.64
N SER A 83 -4.06 -7.06 -18.47
CA SER A 83 -5.15 -6.33 -19.13
C SER A 83 -5.97 -5.53 -18.13
N VAL A 84 -6.37 -4.31 -18.50
CA VAL A 84 -7.33 -3.54 -17.69
C VAL A 84 -8.64 -4.32 -17.56
N GLY A 85 -9.11 -4.49 -16.31
CA GLY A 85 -10.30 -5.25 -15.96
C GLY A 85 -10.05 -6.69 -15.48
N GLU A 86 -8.83 -7.19 -15.60
CA GLU A 86 -8.37 -8.46 -15.00
C GLU A 86 -8.34 -8.42 -13.47
#